data_AF-W7FJZ9-F1
#
_entry.id   AF-W7FJZ9-F1
#
_cell.length_a   1.000
_cell.length_b   1.000
_cell.length_c   1.000
_cell.angle_alpha   90.00
_cell.angle_beta   90.00
_cell.angle_gamma   90.00
#
_symmetry.space_group_name_H-M   'P 1'
#
loop_
_entity.id
_entity.type
_entity.pdbx_description
1 polymer ?
#
loop_
_entity_poly.entity_id
_entity_poly.type
_entity_poly.pdbx_seq_one_letter_code
_entity_poly.pdbx_strand_id
1 'polypeptide(L)'
;MKPAVFKAAIKAALEEGAAEILAAGFKAGNTRGMEIVRFGLEHFRVNVLFPDIFKNFVNKGNYSEVINLASTINSKYSTTCLSLKNNVTAPPACTDFQNNFGIFGIDGSRGPPGSTAIRNALNRLFGEAEKTAEAAAKIAKKSVTTGITEKETVMLEAGFNNSITSK
;
A
#
# COMPACT_ATOMS: atom_id res chain seq x y z
N MET A 1 -5.37 -26.85 -36.28
CA MET A 1 -6.55 -25.97 -36.15
C MET A 1 -6.99 -25.76 -34.70
N LYS A 2 -7.26 -26.82 -33.91
CA LYS A 2 -7.67 -26.75 -32.49
C LYS A 2 -6.88 -25.74 -31.60
N PRO A 3 -5.54 -25.76 -31.57
CA PRO A 3 -4.77 -24.88 -30.69
C PRO A 3 -4.82 -23.39 -31.10
N ALA A 4 -4.93 -23.12 -32.40
CA ALA A 4 -4.92 -21.75 -32.93
C ALA A 4 -6.23 -21.01 -32.62
N VAL A 5 -7.37 -21.70 -32.75
CA VAL A 5 -8.70 -21.15 -32.42
C VAL A 5 -8.82 -20.88 -30.92
N PHE A 6 -8.37 -21.81 -30.08
CA PHE A 6 -8.37 -21.63 -28.62
C PHE A 6 -7.51 -20.45 -28.19
N LYS A 7 -6.31 -20.32 -28.77
CA LYS A 7 -5.42 -19.19 -28.49
C LYS A 7 -6.05 -17.84 -28.87
N ALA A 8 -6.76 -17.78 -29.99
CA ALA A 8 -7.43 -16.55 -30.43
C ALA A 8 -8.61 -16.18 -29.51
N ALA A 9 -9.43 -17.17 -29.13
CA ALA A 9 -10.57 -16.96 -28.22
C ALA A 9 -10.11 -16.53 -26.81
N ILE A 10 -9.12 -17.21 -26.23
CA ILE A 10 -8.53 -16.81 -24.94
C ILE A 10 -7.96 -15.39 -25.00
N LYS A 11 -7.30 -15.01 -26.11
CA LYS A 11 -6.79 -13.64 -26.27
C LYS A 11 -7.93 -12.62 -26.26
N ALA A 12 -9.02 -12.88 -26.98
CA ALA A 12 -10.18 -12.00 -27.01
C ALA A 12 -10.83 -11.88 -25.61
N ALA A 13 -10.99 -12.99 -24.89
CA ALA A 13 -11.53 -13.00 -23.53
C ALA A 13 -10.66 -12.18 -22.55
N LEU A 14 -9.34 -12.24 -22.68
CA LEU A 14 -8.42 -11.42 -21.87
C LEU A 14 -8.47 -9.93 -22.25
N GLU A 15 -8.67 -9.60 -23.52
CA GLU A 15 -8.87 -8.23 -23.98
C GLU A 15 -10.19 -7.65 -23.42
N GLU A 16 -11.28 -8.43 -23.45
CA GLU A 16 -12.56 -8.06 -22.86
C GLU A 16 -12.48 -7.92 -21.32
N GLY A 17 -11.75 -8.84 -20.67
CA GLY A 17 -11.51 -8.82 -19.22
C GLY A 17 -10.43 -7.84 -18.75
N ALA A 18 -9.83 -7.05 -19.63
CA ALA A 18 -8.69 -6.18 -19.28
C ALA A 18 -9.04 -5.17 -18.16
N ALA A 19 -10.23 -4.59 -18.20
CA ALA A 19 -10.70 -3.66 -17.17
C ALA A 19 -10.86 -4.35 -15.81
N GLU A 20 -11.37 -5.57 -15.77
CA GLU A 20 -11.52 -6.37 -14.55
C GLU A 20 -10.14 -6.71 -13.94
N ILE A 21 -9.21 -7.15 -14.78
CA ILE A 21 -7.82 -7.46 -14.39
C ILE A 21 -7.17 -6.21 -13.77
N LEU A 22 -7.29 -5.05 -14.41
CA LEU A 22 -6.74 -3.79 -13.91
C LEU A 22 -7.39 -3.37 -12.58
N ALA A 23 -8.72 -3.45 -12.49
CA ALA A 23 -9.46 -3.10 -11.28
C ALA A 23 -9.09 -4.00 -10.08
N ALA A 24 -8.95 -5.31 -10.30
CA ALA A 24 -8.51 -6.25 -9.28
C ALA A 24 -7.10 -5.92 -8.77
N GLY A 25 -6.19 -5.62 -9.70
CA GLY A 25 -4.83 -5.18 -9.37
C GLY A 25 -4.81 -3.90 -8.54
N PHE A 26 -5.54 -2.87 -8.99
CA PHE A 26 -5.62 -1.59 -8.27
C PHE A 26 -6.20 -1.75 -6.87
N LYS A 27 -7.31 -2.50 -6.73
CA LYS A 27 -7.95 -2.74 -5.43
C LYS A 27 -7.02 -3.47 -4.47
N ALA A 28 -6.40 -4.57 -4.91
CA ALA A 28 -5.50 -5.35 -4.07
C ALA A 28 -4.25 -4.56 -3.67
N GLY A 29 -3.64 -3.86 -4.64
CA GLY A 29 -2.47 -3.03 -4.42
C GLY A 29 -2.75 -1.90 -3.43
N ASN A 30 -3.82 -1.13 -3.66
CA ASN A 30 -4.18 -0.02 -2.77
C ASN A 30 -4.49 -0.49 -1.35
N THR A 31 -5.24 -1.59 -1.21
CA THR A 31 -5.58 -2.17 0.09
C THR A 31 -4.31 -2.53 0.86
N ARG A 32 -3.42 -3.30 0.22
CA ARG A 32 -2.23 -3.80 0.90
C ARG A 32 -1.18 -2.71 1.16
N GLY A 33 -1.02 -1.76 0.24
CA GLY A 33 -0.16 -0.60 0.44
C GLY A 33 -0.62 0.26 1.63
N MET A 34 -1.92 0.55 1.71
CA MET A 34 -2.48 1.34 2.82
C MET A 34 -2.42 0.62 4.18
N GLU A 35 -2.51 -0.71 4.21
CA GLU A 35 -2.27 -1.49 5.43
C GLU A 35 -0.86 -1.26 5.98
N ILE A 36 0.16 -1.29 5.12
CA ILE A 36 1.55 -1.03 5.51
C ILE A 36 1.71 0.40 6.03
N VAL A 37 1.17 1.39 5.32
CA VAL A 37 1.26 2.79 5.76
C VAL A 37 0.59 3.00 7.12
N ARG A 38 -0.62 2.47 7.31
CA ARG A 38 -1.33 2.55 8.59
C ARG A 38 -0.47 1.96 9.71
N PHE A 39 0.02 0.75 9.52
CA PHE A 39 0.84 0.06 10.50
C PHE A 39 2.13 0.85 10.83
N GLY A 40 2.82 1.38 9.81
CA GLY A 40 4.01 2.19 10.00
C GLY A 40 3.75 3.48 10.78
N LEU A 41 2.65 4.18 10.47
CA LEU A 41 2.28 5.41 11.20
C LEU A 41 1.87 5.13 12.66
N GLU A 42 1.24 3.99 12.93
CA GLU A 42 0.94 3.52 14.29
C GLU A 42 2.22 3.15 15.05
N HIS A 43 3.14 2.45 14.39
CA HIS A 43 4.46 2.14 14.94
C HIS A 43 5.21 3.43 15.30
N PHE A 44 5.16 4.44 14.44
CA PHE A 44 5.73 5.76 14.69
C PHE A 44 4.97 6.61 15.72
N ARG A 45 3.91 6.09 16.36
CA ARG A 45 3.05 6.80 17.33
C ARG A 45 2.35 8.04 16.78
N VAL A 46 2.21 8.16 15.47
CA VAL A 46 1.50 9.29 14.83
C VAL A 46 0.01 9.26 15.21
N ASN A 47 -0.59 8.07 15.34
CA ASN A 47 -1.97 7.91 15.81
C ASN A 47 -2.19 8.40 17.25
N VAL A 48 -1.16 8.33 18.11
CA VAL A 48 -1.24 8.75 19.51
C VAL A 48 -0.97 10.24 19.65
N LEU A 49 0.11 10.73 19.05
CA LEU A 49 0.52 12.13 19.18
C LEU A 49 -0.29 13.06 18.28
N PHE A 50 -0.61 12.62 17.07
CA PHE A 50 -1.24 13.44 16.03
C PHE A 50 -2.47 12.74 15.41
N PRO A 51 -3.48 12.40 16.23
CA PRO A 51 -4.62 11.57 15.80
C PRO A 51 -5.38 12.15 14.60
N ASP A 52 -5.49 13.46 14.50
CA ASP A 52 -6.18 14.10 13.37
C ASP A 52 -5.40 13.95 12.06
N ILE A 53 -4.06 14.06 12.11
CA ILE A 53 -3.20 13.81 10.95
C ILE A 53 -3.34 12.35 10.52
N PHE A 54 -3.25 11.43 11.48
CA PHE A 54 -3.37 10.00 11.23
C PHE A 54 -4.72 9.65 10.60
N LYS A 55 -5.84 10.08 11.22
CA LYS A 55 -7.20 9.81 10.73
C LYS A 55 -7.43 10.39 9.33
N ASN A 56 -7.05 11.66 9.11
CA ASN A 56 -7.26 12.30 7.81
C ASN A 56 -6.46 11.62 6.70
N PHE A 57 -5.21 11.25 6.96
CA PHE A 57 -4.37 10.58 5.98
C PHE A 57 -4.92 9.18 5.65
N VAL A 58 -5.23 8.40 6.67
CA VAL A 58 -5.74 7.04 6.51
C VAL A 58 -7.11 7.02 5.83
N ASN A 59 -7.99 7.97 6.13
CA ASN A 59 -9.33 8.06 5.53
C ASN A 59 -9.30 8.49 4.06
N LYS A 60 -8.33 9.31 3.65
CA LYS A 60 -8.16 9.68 2.23
C LYS A 60 -7.84 8.47 1.35
N GLY A 61 -7.16 7.46 1.90
CA GLY A 61 -6.82 6.23 1.18
C GLY A 61 -5.87 6.42 -0.02
N ASN A 62 -5.21 7.57 -0.12
CA ASN A 62 -4.23 7.87 -1.16
C ASN A 62 -2.91 8.30 -0.51
N TYR A 63 -1.84 7.54 -0.75
CA TYR A 63 -0.52 7.76 -0.16
C TYR A 63 0.47 8.51 -1.07
N SER A 64 0.01 9.11 -2.18
CA SER A 64 0.86 9.90 -3.09
C SER A 64 1.37 11.23 -2.50
N GLU A 65 0.86 11.68 -1.34
CA GLU A 65 1.17 12.99 -0.73
C GLU A 65 2.23 12.93 0.40
N VAL A 66 3.31 12.17 0.19
CA VAL A 66 4.37 11.91 1.18
C VAL A 66 5.05 13.17 1.75
N ILE A 67 5.38 14.13 0.88
CA ILE A 67 6.17 15.32 1.25
C ILE A 67 5.41 16.21 2.24
N ASN A 68 4.11 16.39 2.01
CA ASN A 68 3.26 17.20 2.86
C ASN A 68 3.09 16.59 4.25
N LEU A 69 3.00 15.26 4.33
CA LEU A 69 2.89 14.54 5.60
C LEU A 69 4.15 14.73 6.46
N ALA A 70 5.34 14.56 5.89
CA ALA A 70 6.60 14.68 6.63
C ALA A 70 6.78 16.07 7.26
N SER A 71 6.54 17.13 6.49
CA SER A 71 6.60 18.51 6.97
C SER A 71 5.59 18.77 8.10
N THR A 72 4.35 18.31 7.90
CA THR A 72 3.26 18.48 8.88
C THR A 72 3.57 17.76 10.19
N ILE A 73 4.04 16.51 10.13
CA ILE A 73 4.43 15.73 11.31
C ILE A 73 5.58 16.41 12.05
N ASN A 74 6.61 16.88 11.33
CA ASN A 74 7.75 17.56 11.97
C ASN A 74 7.35 18.86 12.68
N SER A 75 6.43 19.63 12.11
CA SER A 75 5.88 20.84 12.75
C SER A 75 5.14 20.51 14.05
N LYS A 76 4.28 19.49 14.03
CA LYS A 76 3.58 19.03 15.23
C LYS A 76 4.51 18.43 16.27
N TYR A 77 5.52 17.66 15.84
CA TYR A 77 6.57 17.14 16.70
C TYR A 77 7.31 18.27 17.43
N SER A 78 7.72 19.32 16.71
CA SER A 78 8.45 20.44 17.28
C SER A 78 7.65 21.18 18.36
N THR A 79 6.33 21.30 18.17
CA THR A 79 5.44 21.99 19.11
C THR A 79 4.97 21.11 20.27
N THR A 80 4.93 19.78 20.09
CA THR A 80 4.39 18.85 21.09
C THR A 80 5.47 18.24 21.98
N CYS A 81 6.58 17.83 21.36
CA CYS A 81 7.64 17.07 22.04
C CYS A 81 8.87 17.91 22.42
N LEU A 82 9.03 19.09 21.80
CA LEU A 82 10.17 20.00 22.06
C LEU A 82 9.75 21.33 22.70
N SER A 83 8.49 21.46 23.13
CA SER A 83 8.00 22.69 23.75
C SER A 83 8.75 22.99 25.05
N LEU A 84 9.36 24.17 25.13
CA LEU A 84 10.03 24.68 26.34
C LEU A 84 9.09 25.51 27.22
N LYS A 85 7.76 25.45 26.98
CA LYS A 85 6.79 26.16 27.81
C LYS A 85 6.75 25.52 29.21
N ASN A 86 6.94 26.34 30.24
CA ASN A 86 7.06 25.93 31.65
C ASN A 86 5.88 25.11 32.22
N ASN A 87 4.75 25.04 31.51
CA ASN A 87 3.55 24.29 31.91
C ASN A 87 3.18 23.15 30.94
N VAL A 88 4.06 22.82 29.99
CA VAL A 88 3.82 21.74 29.01
C VAL A 88 4.84 20.63 29.25
N THR A 89 4.38 19.53 29.83
CA THR A 89 5.16 18.29 29.86
C THR A 89 4.98 17.56 28.55
N ALA A 90 6.08 17.14 27.92
CA ALA A 90 6.02 16.34 26.71
C ALA A 90 5.28 15.01 26.98
N PRO A 91 4.35 14.59 26.11
CA PRO A 91 3.70 13.30 26.25
C PRO A 91 4.71 12.14 26.30
N PRO A 92 4.46 11.07 27.08
CA PRO A 92 5.36 9.91 27.12
C PRO A 92 5.62 9.27 25.74
N ALA A 93 4.63 9.32 24.86
CA ALA A 93 4.74 8.82 23.49
C ALA A 93 5.77 9.59 22.63
N CYS A 94 6.26 10.76 23.07
CA CYS A 94 7.32 11.47 22.37
C CYS A 94 8.64 10.69 22.37
N THR A 95 8.95 9.92 23.42
CA THR A 95 10.16 9.09 23.47
C THR A 95 10.09 7.97 22.43
N ASP A 96 8.98 7.24 22.39
CA ASP A 96 8.72 6.22 21.37
C ASP A 96 8.78 6.81 19.96
N PHE A 97 8.13 7.96 19.73
CA PHE A 97 8.16 8.66 18.45
C PHE A 97 9.60 8.98 18.03
N GLN A 98 10.39 9.59 18.92
CA GLN A 98 11.75 9.98 18.61
C GLN A 98 12.64 8.77 18.29
N ASN A 99 12.49 7.68 19.05
CA ASN A 99 13.25 6.46 18.84
C ASN A 99 12.85 5.77 17.53
N ASN A 100 11.55 5.62 17.26
CA ASN A 100 11.06 4.93 16.07
C ASN A 100 11.35 5.72 14.77
N PHE A 101 11.40 7.05 14.85
CA PHE A 101 11.88 7.88 13.74
C PHE A 101 13.41 7.93 13.61
N GLY A 102 14.16 7.45 14.61
CA GLY A 102 15.62 7.50 14.63
C GLY A 102 16.19 8.89 14.93
N ILE A 103 15.42 9.74 15.61
CA ILE A 103 15.88 11.04 16.12
C ILE A 103 16.84 10.83 17.28
N PHE A 104 16.56 9.83 18.12
CA PHE A 104 17.46 9.30 19.14
C PHE A 104 17.59 7.79 18.98
N GLY A 105 18.76 7.26 19.34
CA GLY A 105 18.96 5.82 19.53
C GLY A 105 18.34 5.36 20.84
N ILE A 106 18.10 4.05 20.96
CA ILE A 106 17.58 3.43 22.20
C ILE A 106 18.54 3.66 23.37
N ASP A 107 19.83 3.76 23.07
CA ASP A 107 20.92 4.09 24.00
C ASP A 107 21.01 5.59 24.35
N GLY A 108 20.10 6.42 23.82
CA GLY A 108 20.10 7.87 23.98
C GLY A 108 21.08 8.60 23.04
N SER A 109 21.76 7.88 22.15
CA SER A 109 22.63 8.51 21.14
C SER A 109 21.82 9.42 20.21
N ARG A 110 22.45 10.50 19.72
CA ARG A 110 21.76 11.49 18.90
C ARG A 110 21.78 11.07 17.43
N GLY A 111 20.60 10.91 16.85
CA GLY A 111 20.42 10.72 15.42
C GLY A 111 20.37 12.04 14.64
N PRO A 112 19.97 12.00 13.36
CA PRO A 112 19.78 13.19 12.54
C PRO A 112 18.72 14.15 13.13
N PRO A 113 18.72 15.43 12.71
CA PRO A 113 17.64 16.36 13.06
C PRO A 113 16.26 15.80 12.70
N GLY A 114 15.24 16.13 13.51
CA GLY A 114 13.88 15.60 13.39
C GLY A 114 13.30 15.70 11.98
N SER A 115 13.49 16.82 11.29
CA SER A 115 13.03 17.02 9.92
C SER A 115 13.62 16.00 8.93
N THR A 116 14.91 15.69 9.07
CA THR A 116 15.62 14.70 8.25
C THR A 116 15.20 13.29 8.63
N ALA A 117 15.18 12.97 9.93
CA ALA A 117 14.81 11.66 10.44
C ALA A 117 13.38 11.26 10.04
N ILE A 118 12.42 12.16 10.25
CA ILE A 118 11.00 11.97 9.88
C ILE A 118 10.85 11.73 8.39
N ARG A 119 11.46 12.59 7.56
CA ARG A 119 11.42 12.42 6.10
C ARG A 119 12.00 11.07 5.67
N ASN A 120 13.15 10.69 6.21
CA ASN A 120 13.83 9.46 5.82
C ASN A 120 13.07 8.20 6.25
N ALA A 121 12.45 8.19 7.43
CA ALA A 121 11.64 7.08 7.89
C ALA A 121 10.35 6.94 7.07
N LEU A 122 9.67 8.05 6.78
CA LEU A 122 8.47 8.05 5.95
C LEU A 122 8.78 7.60 4.51
N ASN A 123 9.89 8.07 3.92
CA ASN A 123 10.30 7.61 2.59
C ASN A 123 10.53 6.09 2.55
N ARG A 124 11.13 5.51 3.60
CA ARG A 124 11.30 4.07 3.73
C ARG A 124 9.94 3.35 3.83
N LEU A 125 9.07 3.83 4.71
CA LEU A 125 7.71 3.30 4.87
C LEU A 125 6.94 3.30 3.55
N PHE A 126 6.98 4.41 2.81
CA PHE A 126 6.26 4.53 1.54
C PHE A 126 6.88 3.67 0.44
N GLY A 127 8.21 3.53 0.40
CA GLY A 127 8.86 2.60 -0.53
C GLY A 127 8.51 1.13 -0.24
N GLU A 128 8.35 0.75 1.03
CA GLU A 128 7.87 -0.59 1.41
C GLU A 128 6.40 -0.78 1.06
N ALA A 129 5.56 0.23 1.32
CA ALA A 129 4.15 0.20 0.95
C ALA A 129 3.95 0.07 -0.57
N GLU A 130 4.74 0.79 -1.37
CA GLU A 130 4.72 0.72 -2.83
C GLU A 130 5.09 -0.68 -3.33
N LYS A 131 6.22 -1.24 -2.87
CA LYS A 131 6.64 -2.61 -3.23
C LYS A 131 5.58 -3.64 -2.86
N THR A 132 4.96 -3.49 -1.69
CA THR A 132 3.91 -4.40 -1.23
C THR A 132 2.63 -4.26 -2.06
N ALA A 133 2.25 -3.03 -2.42
CA ALA A 133 1.13 -2.75 -3.29
C ALA A 133 1.34 -3.34 -4.69
N GLU A 134 2.53 -3.19 -5.28
CA GLU A 134 2.88 -3.77 -6.57
C GLU A 134 2.80 -5.30 -6.56
N ALA A 135 3.33 -5.93 -5.52
CA ALA A 135 3.29 -7.38 -5.35
C ALA A 135 1.83 -7.88 -5.25
N ALA A 136 1.01 -7.24 -4.41
CA ALA A 136 -0.40 -7.58 -4.27
C ALA A 136 -1.19 -7.37 -5.58
N ALA A 137 -0.93 -6.26 -6.28
CA ALA A 137 -1.55 -5.98 -7.56
C ALA A 137 -1.20 -7.03 -8.62
N LYS A 138 0.07 -7.47 -8.67
CA LYS A 138 0.54 -8.51 -9.59
C LYS A 138 -0.13 -9.85 -9.31
N ILE A 139 -0.25 -10.23 -8.04
CA ILE A 139 -0.91 -11.47 -7.61
C ILE A 139 -2.39 -11.44 -8.03
N ALA A 140 -3.10 -10.36 -7.73
CA ALA A 140 -4.51 -10.22 -8.07
C ALA A 140 -4.76 -10.24 -9.59
N LYS A 141 -3.97 -9.50 -10.37
CA LYS A 141 -4.02 -9.52 -11.83
C LYS A 141 -3.85 -10.93 -12.37
N LYS A 142 -2.81 -11.63 -11.90
CA LYS A 142 -2.54 -13.02 -12.31
C LYS A 142 -3.71 -13.95 -11.98
N SER A 143 -4.29 -13.83 -10.79
CA SER A 143 -5.43 -14.64 -10.38
C SER A 143 -6.64 -14.46 -11.31
N VAL A 144 -6.98 -13.22 -11.66
CA VAL A 144 -8.11 -12.93 -12.56
C VAL A 144 -7.80 -13.40 -13.99
N THR A 145 -6.59 -13.14 -14.50
CA THR A 145 -6.14 -13.65 -15.80
C THR A 145 -6.24 -15.18 -15.90
N THR A 146 -5.80 -15.89 -14.87
CA THR A 146 -5.91 -17.35 -14.80
C THR A 146 -7.38 -17.79 -14.81
N GLY A 147 -8.23 -17.16 -13.99
CA GLY A 147 -9.67 -17.48 -13.96
C GLY A 147 -10.38 -17.27 -15.30
N ILE A 148 -10.08 -16.18 -16.01
CA ILE A 148 -10.62 -15.93 -17.36
C ILE A 148 -10.14 -17.02 -18.33
N THR A 149 -8.85 -17.36 -18.29
CA THR A 149 -8.25 -18.35 -19.18
C THR A 149 -8.86 -19.74 -18.95
N GLU A 150 -9.02 -20.15 -17.70
CA GLU A 150 -9.62 -21.44 -17.33
C GLU A 150 -11.09 -21.51 -17.76
N LYS A 151 -11.87 -20.46 -17.47
CA LYS A 151 -13.29 -20.39 -17.86
C LYS A 151 -13.45 -20.52 -19.37
N GLU A 152 -12.67 -19.75 -20.14
CA GLU A 152 -12.75 -19.76 -21.60
C GLU A 152 -12.32 -21.12 -22.17
N THR A 153 -11.26 -21.72 -21.62
CA THR A 153 -10.81 -23.06 -22.04
C THR A 153 -11.90 -24.11 -21.85
N VAL A 154 -12.57 -24.12 -20.69
CA VAL A 154 -13.67 -25.06 -20.40
C VAL A 154 -14.84 -24.87 -21.37
N MET A 155 -15.22 -23.63 -21.67
CA MET A 155 -16.31 -23.33 -22.61
C MET A 155 -15.99 -23.81 -24.02
N LEU A 156 -14.75 -23.61 -24.48
CA LEU A 156 -14.29 -24.06 -25.79
C LEU A 156 -14.22 -25.59 -25.89
N GLU A 157 -13.76 -26.28 -24.85
CA GLU A 157 -13.73 -27.75 -24.80
C GLU A 157 -15.14 -28.35 -24.84
N ALA A 158 -16.07 -27.78 -24.08
CA ALA A 158 -17.47 -28.20 -24.09
C ALA A 158 -18.13 -28.00 -25.46
N GLY A 159 -17.93 -26.84 -26.09
CA GLY A 159 -18.46 -26.56 -27.43
C GLY A 159 -17.89 -27.48 -28.51
N PHE A 160 -16.60 -27.83 -28.40
CA PHE A 160 -15.96 -28.75 -29.33
C PHE A 160 -16.48 -30.19 -29.17
N ASN A 161 -16.62 -30.68 -27.95
CA ASN A 161 -17.10 -32.05 -27.70
C ASN A 161 -18.55 -32.25 -28.20
N ASN A 162 -19.43 -31.27 -27.96
CA ASN A 162 -20.80 -31.29 -28.48
C ASN A 162 -20.85 -31.33 -30.02
N SER A 163 -19.88 -30.70 -30.69
CA SER A 163 -19.80 -30.68 -32.17
C SER A 163 -19.35 -32.02 -32.77
N ILE A 164 -18.72 -32.90 -31.98
CA ILE A 164 -18.32 -34.25 -32.43
C ILE A 164 -19.45 -35.26 -32.25
N THR A 165 -20.22 -35.17 -31.16
CA THR A 165 -21.29 -36.13 -30.85
C THR A 165 -22.57 -35.94 -31.67
N SER A 166 -22.72 -34.81 -32.37
CA SER A 166 -23.86 -34.53 -33.26
C SER A 166 -23.63 -34.92 -34.73
N LYS A 167 -22.58 -35.68 -35.05
CA LYS A 167 -22.31 -36.22 -36.39
C LYS A 167 -22.51 -37.71 -36.47
#